data_AF-G1X8N7-F1
#
_entry.id   AF-G1X8N7-F1
#
_cell.length_a   1.000
_cell.length_b   1.000
_cell.length_c   1.000
_cell.angle_alpha   90.00
_cell.angle_beta   90.00
_cell.angle_gamma   90.00
#
_symmetry.space_group_name_H-M   'P 1'
#
loop_
_entity.id
_entity.type
_entity.pdbx_description
1 polymer ?
#
loop_
_entity_poly.entity_id
_entity_poly.type
_entity_poly.pdbx_seq_one_letter_code
_entity_poly.pdbx_strand_id
1 'polypeptide(L)'
;MPGSCCNLRKTHEDQPAQGNSYNQNFQNLFCQSERYEAESEFGTMYQCLLGDCCGEDWFHDRCILGLSLDGSADSSEDDSGDIQGFPDEGSFEYFICWGCISANPWLLQYAGTPGFLEPVVCREVAVACPGQSSDATVSRKRKASAISSEGDTAETDSEPAIRVGGPSIAAPEASVEATSTKLCKLPQNKHLDLANKKVSLFLRSDFRDHLCQCVSCLEKLKNHKCLLEEEATHEPPLDSDAGESTGHNSLLDAGEKALSSIDRIRAIEGVMAYNMLKDKVKEFLQPFAQEKRVVCQEDVKQYFEALKGGSKTTHYPEDKN
;
A
#
# COMPACT_ATOMS: atom_id res chain seq x y z
N MET A 1 43.23 -20.59 10.67
CA MET A 1 42.07 -20.72 9.77
C MET A 1 42.19 -19.66 8.68
N PRO A 2 42.02 -20.00 7.39
CA PRO A 2 41.86 -19.00 6.34
C PRO A 2 40.59 -18.19 6.62
N GLY A 3 40.64 -16.87 6.45
CA GLY A 3 39.46 -16.03 6.65
C GLY A 3 38.41 -16.29 5.57
N SER A 4 37.19 -16.67 5.98
CA SER A 4 36.05 -16.70 5.06
C SER A 4 35.85 -15.31 4.48
N CYS A 5 35.91 -15.20 3.16
CA CYS A 5 35.44 -14.02 2.46
C CYS A 5 33.94 -13.81 2.70
N CYS A 6 33.52 -12.55 2.76
CA CYS A 6 32.12 -12.20 2.95
C CYS A 6 31.25 -12.79 1.82
N ASN A 7 30.24 -13.57 2.18
CA ASN A 7 29.31 -14.23 1.25
C ASN A 7 28.07 -13.37 0.91
N LEU A 8 28.00 -12.12 1.36
CA LEU A 8 26.96 -11.19 0.93
C LEU A 8 27.02 -11.02 -0.59
N ARG A 9 25.86 -11.06 -1.23
CA ARG A 9 25.73 -10.82 -2.68
C ARG A 9 26.27 -9.44 -3.00
N LYS A 10 27.07 -9.34 -4.07
CA LYS A 10 27.60 -8.04 -4.55
C LYS A 10 26.58 -7.22 -5.34
N THR A 11 25.42 -7.80 -5.60
CA THR A 11 24.28 -7.18 -6.27
C THR A 11 23.30 -6.65 -5.22
N HIS A 12 22.95 -5.37 -5.30
CA HIS A 12 21.90 -4.76 -4.47
C HIS A 12 20.48 -5.12 -4.92
N GLU A 13 20.35 -5.72 -6.12
CA GLU A 13 19.08 -6.19 -6.67
C GLU A 13 18.86 -7.65 -6.23
N ASP A 14 17.87 -7.88 -5.38
CA ASP A 14 17.41 -9.23 -5.07
C ASP A 14 16.50 -9.77 -6.18
N GLN A 15 16.69 -11.04 -6.50
CA GLN A 15 15.82 -11.73 -7.45
C GLN A 15 14.46 -12.00 -6.78
N PRO A 16 13.33 -11.57 -7.39
CA PRO A 16 12.01 -11.86 -6.85
C PRO A 16 11.76 -13.36 -6.79
N ALA A 17 11.00 -13.80 -5.77
CA ALA A 17 10.64 -15.21 -5.64
C ALA A 17 9.80 -15.67 -6.84
N GLN A 18 10.06 -16.88 -7.32
CA GLN A 18 9.40 -17.42 -8.50
C GLN A 18 7.90 -17.63 -8.22
N GLY A 19 7.06 -16.87 -8.92
CA GLY A 19 5.60 -16.89 -8.75
C GLY A 19 5.02 -15.60 -8.17
N ASN A 20 5.85 -14.70 -7.64
CA ASN A 20 5.39 -13.38 -7.19
C ASN A 20 4.99 -12.51 -8.40
N SER A 21 3.82 -11.89 -8.33
CA SER A 21 3.37 -10.86 -9.26
C SER A 21 3.37 -9.52 -8.54
N TYR A 22 4.12 -8.55 -9.06
CA TYR A 22 4.19 -7.20 -8.53
C TYR A 22 3.45 -6.24 -9.46
N ASN A 23 2.66 -5.34 -8.89
CA ASN A 23 1.97 -4.29 -9.64
C ASN A 23 2.90 -3.06 -9.86
N GLN A 24 2.31 -1.93 -10.27
CA GLN A 24 3.06 -0.70 -10.52
C GLN A 24 3.70 -0.07 -9.26
N ASN A 25 3.18 -0.35 -8.05
CA ASN A 25 3.72 0.14 -6.78
C ASN A 25 5.21 -0.24 -6.62
N PHE A 26 5.59 -1.44 -7.09
CA PHE A 26 6.99 -1.92 -7.06
C PHE A 26 7.93 -1.10 -7.96
N GLN A 27 7.39 -0.35 -8.93
CA GLN A 27 8.14 0.58 -9.79
C GLN A 27 8.12 2.02 -9.24
N ASN A 28 7.62 2.20 -8.01
CA ASN A 28 7.38 3.50 -7.38
C ASN A 28 6.41 4.37 -8.23
N LEU A 29 5.36 3.72 -8.77
CA LEU A 29 4.25 4.32 -9.49
C LEU A 29 2.95 3.94 -8.78
N PHE A 30 2.06 4.90 -8.52
CA PHE A 30 0.85 4.71 -7.72
C PHE A 30 -0.35 5.47 -8.32
N CYS A 31 -1.55 5.24 -7.79
CA CYS A 31 -2.81 5.93 -8.05
C CYS A 31 -3.29 5.85 -9.51
N GLN A 32 -2.66 6.61 -10.41
CA GLN A 32 -2.92 6.63 -11.85
C GLN A 32 -1.59 6.57 -12.64
N SER A 33 -0.66 5.72 -12.17
CA SER A 33 0.72 5.61 -12.69
C SER A 33 1.57 6.87 -12.47
N GLU A 34 1.31 7.60 -11.39
CA GLU A 34 2.09 8.77 -10.98
C GLU A 34 3.30 8.35 -10.15
N ARG A 35 4.44 9.03 -10.33
CA ARG A 35 5.68 8.73 -9.61
C ARG A 35 5.65 9.38 -8.22
N TYR A 36 5.80 8.58 -7.18
CA TYR A 36 5.87 9.06 -5.80
C TYR A 36 7.23 9.71 -5.50
N GLU A 37 7.22 10.94 -5.00
CA GLU A 37 8.40 11.70 -4.58
C GLU A 37 8.11 12.33 -3.22
N ALA A 38 8.71 11.77 -2.16
CA ALA A 38 8.34 12.03 -0.76
C ALA A 38 8.46 13.51 -0.34
N GLU A 39 9.34 14.27 -0.99
CA GLU A 39 9.56 15.69 -0.75
C GLU A 39 8.51 16.60 -1.41
N SER A 40 7.76 16.09 -2.40
CA SER A 40 6.74 16.84 -3.15
C SER A 40 5.32 16.29 -3.00
N GLU A 41 5.17 15.12 -2.39
CA GLU A 41 3.89 14.47 -2.16
C GLU A 41 2.97 15.31 -1.25
N PHE A 42 1.67 15.35 -1.56
CA PHE A 42 0.71 16.17 -0.84
C PHE A 42 -0.66 15.48 -0.70
N GLY A 43 -1.14 15.39 0.54
CA GLY A 43 -2.37 14.68 0.89
C GLY A 43 -2.10 13.25 1.38
N THR A 44 -3.16 12.60 1.86
CA THR A 44 -3.09 11.23 2.38
C THR A 44 -3.44 10.23 1.28
N MET A 45 -2.64 9.16 1.16
CA MET A 45 -2.87 8.06 0.23
C MET A 45 -3.52 6.87 0.93
N TYR A 46 -4.51 6.26 0.27
CA TYR A 46 -5.28 5.13 0.79
C TYR A 46 -5.14 3.89 -0.10
N GLN A 47 -4.77 2.76 0.50
CA GLN A 47 -4.68 1.48 -0.20
C GLN A 47 -6.07 0.89 -0.49
N CYS A 48 -6.29 0.39 -1.71
CA CYS A 48 -7.54 -0.26 -2.07
C CYS A 48 -7.62 -1.72 -1.58
N LEU A 49 -8.53 -2.01 -0.63
CA LEU A 49 -8.72 -3.32 0.01
C LEU A 49 -9.01 -4.49 -0.97
N LEU A 50 -9.67 -4.22 -2.10
CA LEU A 50 -10.16 -5.30 -2.98
C LEU A 50 -9.12 -5.88 -3.93
N GLY A 51 -8.16 -5.08 -4.39
CA GLY A 51 -7.08 -5.52 -5.26
C GLY A 51 -7.43 -6.00 -6.69
N ASP A 52 -8.60 -6.57 -6.97
CA ASP A 52 -8.86 -7.37 -8.20
C ASP A 52 -8.45 -6.67 -9.53
N CYS A 53 -8.62 -5.35 -9.61
CA CYS A 53 -8.38 -4.57 -10.82
C CYS A 53 -7.21 -3.58 -10.73
N CYS A 54 -6.84 -3.12 -9.53
CA CYS A 54 -5.73 -2.20 -9.31
C CYS A 54 -4.46 -2.87 -8.75
N GLY A 55 -4.55 -4.12 -8.28
CA GLY A 55 -3.48 -4.81 -7.60
C GLY A 55 -3.12 -4.19 -6.24
N GLU A 56 -4.11 -3.70 -5.50
CA GLU A 56 -3.95 -3.04 -4.18
C GLU A 56 -3.12 -1.74 -4.26
N ASP A 57 -3.37 -0.98 -5.32
CA ASP A 57 -2.80 0.36 -5.53
C ASP A 57 -3.27 1.36 -4.45
N TRP A 58 -2.44 2.40 -4.26
CA TRP A 58 -2.63 3.49 -3.32
C TRP A 58 -3.13 4.74 -4.05
N PHE A 59 -4.15 5.39 -3.51
CA PHE A 59 -4.83 6.51 -4.16
C PHE A 59 -4.86 7.74 -3.25
N HIS A 60 -4.45 8.90 -3.75
CA HIS A 60 -4.57 10.17 -3.02
C HIS A 60 -6.04 10.55 -2.79
N ASP A 61 -6.34 11.06 -1.60
CA ASP A 61 -7.61 11.71 -1.23
C ASP A 61 -8.18 12.65 -2.32
N ARG A 62 -7.35 13.53 -2.88
CA ARG A 62 -7.69 14.48 -3.95
C ARG A 62 -8.09 13.74 -5.24
N CYS A 63 -7.33 12.71 -5.63
CA CYS A 63 -7.61 11.91 -6.82
C CYS A 63 -8.90 11.10 -6.70
N ILE A 64 -9.18 10.56 -5.50
CA ILE A 64 -10.45 9.88 -5.19
C ILE A 64 -11.65 10.83 -5.42
N LEU A 65 -11.51 12.09 -5.03
CA LEU A 65 -12.52 13.14 -5.24
C LEU A 65 -12.50 13.78 -6.63
N GLY A 66 -11.50 13.52 -7.48
CA GLY A 66 -11.34 14.19 -8.77
C GLY A 66 -10.96 15.67 -8.67
N LEU A 67 -10.33 16.07 -7.57
CA LEU A 67 -9.83 17.44 -7.38
C LEU A 67 -8.50 17.64 -8.10
N SER A 68 -8.33 18.81 -8.71
CA SER A 68 -7.05 19.22 -9.30
C SER A 68 -5.95 19.32 -8.22
N LEU A 69 -4.71 19.00 -8.62
CA LEU A 69 -3.50 19.21 -7.81
C LEU A 69 -3.14 20.70 -7.66
N ASP A 70 -3.75 21.59 -8.45
CA ASP A 70 -3.45 23.02 -8.53
C ASP A 70 -4.00 23.90 -7.38
N GLY A 71 -4.26 23.31 -6.21
CA GLY A 71 -4.48 24.00 -4.93
C GLY A 71 -5.62 25.03 -4.86
N SER A 72 -6.46 25.14 -5.90
CA SER A 72 -7.27 26.33 -6.16
C SER A 72 -8.73 26.26 -5.65
N ALA A 73 -9.09 25.18 -4.95
CA ALA A 73 -10.41 24.99 -4.35
C ALA A 73 -10.28 24.71 -2.84
N ASP A 74 -10.81 25.66 -2.06
CA ASP A 74 -11.12 25.57 -0.64
C ASP A 74 -9.96 25.22 0.31
N SER A 75 -8.88 26.01 0.27
CA SER A 75 -8.06 26.25 1.45
C SER A 75 -8.81 27.16 2.44
N SER A 76 -9.63 26.57 3.31
CA SER A 76 -9.77 27.13 4.66
C SER A 76 -8.37 27.17 5.29
N GLU A 77 -7.99 28.28 5.92
CA GLU A 77 -6.64 28.48 6.50
C GLU A 77 -6.41 27.67 7.80
N ASP A 78 -7.13 26.55 7.95
CA ASP A 78 -7.08 25.63 9.07
C ASP A 78 -6.16 24.46 8.69
N ASP A 79 -5.11 24.27 9.47
CA ASP A 79 -4.06 23.23 9.36
C ASP A 79 -4.58 21.80 9.68
N SER A 80 -5.87 21.53 9.47
CA SER A 80 -6.53 20.26 9.83
C SER A 80 -6.48 19.21 8.72
N GLY A 81 -6.14 19.58 7.49
CA GLY A 81 -6.10 18.66 6.34
C GLY A 81 -7.47 18.22 5.79
N ASP A 82 -8.58 18.72 6.35
CA ASP A 82 -9.94 18.31 5.97
C ASP A 82 -10.33 18.73 4.55
N ILE A 83 -10.40 17.78 3.62
CA ILE A 83 -10.82 18.05 2.24
C ILE A 83 -12.34 17.98 2.13
N GLN A 84 -12.99 19.07 1.73
CA GLN A 84 -14.46 19.16 1.68
C GLN A 84 -15.09 18.07 0.77
N GLY A 85 -15.80 17.13 1.40
CA GLY A 85 -16.49 16.03 0.74
C GLY A 85 -15.69 14.73 0.69
N PHE A 86 -14.48 14.70 1.23
CA PHE A 86 -13.85 13.47 1.70
C PHE A 86 -14.52 13.05 3.03
N PRO A 87 -14.63 11.74 3.34
CA PRO A 87 -15.03 11.30 4.66
C PRO A 87 -13.99 11.68 5.73
N ASP A 88 -14.43 11.95 6.95
CA ASP A 88 -13.56 12.14 8.11
C ASP A 88 -12.66 10.90 8.33
N GLU A 89 -11.36 11.10 8.59
CA GLU A 89 -10.37 10.01 8.69
C GLU A 89 -10.71 9.01 9.82
N GLY A 90 -11.33 9.48 10.90
CA GLY A 90 -11.80 8.62 11.99
C GLY A 90 -13.13 7.88 11.73
N SER A 91 -13.75 8.10 10.56
CA SER A 91 -15.08 7.56 10.22
C SER A 91 -15.05 6.27 9.39
N PHE A 92 -13.87 5.85 8.92
CA PHE A 92 -13.62 4.64 8.14
C PHE A 92 -12.24 4.04 8.46
N GLU A 93 -12.00 2.81 8.02
CA GLU A 93 -10.71 2.12 8.13
C GLU A 93 -10.25 1.54 6.79
N TYR A 94 -11.20 1.19 5.91
CA TYR A 94 -10.89 0.58 4.62
C TYR A 94 -11.47 1.39 3.46
N PHE A 95 -10.77 1.34 2.33
CA PHE A 95 -11.10 2.03 1.10
C PHE A 95 -11.20 1.05 -0.08
N ILE A 96 -12.15 1.28 -0.99
CA ILE A 96 -12.27 0.58 -2.26
C ILE A 96 -12.34 1.61 -3.39
N CYS A 97 -11.36 1.55 -4.30
CA CYS A 97 -11.27 2.48 -5.42
C CYS A 97 -12.34 2.27 -6.49
N TRP A 98 -12.60 3.33 -7.26
CA TRP A 98 -13.58 3.34 -8.34
C TRP A 98 -13.36 2.22 -9.37
N GLY A 99 -12.12 1.83 -9.66
CA GLY A 99 -11.81 0.74 -10.61
C GLY A 99 -12.38 -0.60 -10.15
N CYS A 100 -12.14 -0.96 -8.88
CA CYS A 100 -12.67 -2.18 -8.29
C CYS A 100 -14.21 -2.13 -8.13
N ILE A 101 -14.80 -0.97 -7.84
CA ILE A 101 -16.26 -0.79 -7.82
C ILE A 101 -16.89 -0.94 -9.20
N SER A 102 -16.29 -0.38 -10.26
CA SER A 102 -16.78 -0.52 -11.63
C SER A 102 -16.71 -1.97 -12.13
N ALA A 103 -15.72 -2.75 -11.71
CA ALA A 103 -15.65 -4.19 -11.98
C ALA A 103 -16.62 -5.01 -11.12
N ASN A 104 -16.92 -4.55 -9.91
CA ASN A 104 -17.85 -5.18 -8.96
C ASN A 104 -19.07 -4.30 -8.59
N PRO A 105 -19.96 -3.91 -9.53
CA PRO A 105 -21.07 -2.97 -9.23
C PRO A 105 -22.07 -3.45 -8.19
N TRP A 106 -22.05 -4.74 -7.85
CA TRP A 106 -22.88 -5.32 -6.79
C TRP A 106 -22.53 -4.77 -5.39
N LEU A 107 -21.32 -4.26 -5.19
CA LEU A 107 -20.89 -3.62 -3.94
C LEU A 107 -21.64 -2.31 -3.65
N LEU A 108 -22.13 -1.60 -4.67
CA LEU A 108 -22.92 -0.38 -4.51
C LEU A 108 -24.23 -0.60 -3.72
N GLN A 109 -24.70 -1.84 -3.60
CA GLN A 109 -25.86 -2.20 -2.78
C GLN A 109 -25.62 -2.05 -1.28
N TYR A 110 -24.35 -2.02 -0.86
CA TYR A 110 -23.93 -1.81 0.53
C TYR A 110 -23.70 -0.33 0.86
N ALA A 111 -23.63 0.57 -0.14
CA ALA A 111 -23.36 1.99 0.09
C ALA A 111 -24.45 2.63 0.98
N GLY A 112 -24.02 3.28 2.06
CA GLY A 112 -24.91 3.84 3.09
C GLY A 112 -25.70 2.79 3.89
N THR A 113 -25.21 1.55 4.00
CA THR A 113 -25.71 0.55 4.95
C THR A 113 -24.78 0.47 6.18
N PRO A 114 -25.19 -0.06 7.34
CA PRO A 114 -24.31 -0.19 8.50
C PRO A 114 -22.98 -0.89 8.15
N GLY A 115 -21.86 -0.37 8.66
CA GLY A 115 -20.50 -0.76 8.26
C GLY A 115 -19.94 -0.06 7.03
N PHE A 116 -20.77 0.63 6.24
CA PHE A 116 -20.39 1.30 4.99
C PHE A 116 -20.81 2.78 5.00
N LEU A 117 -19.96 3.67 4.49
CA LEU A 117 -20.32 5.08 4.33
C LEU A 117 -21.17 5.30 3.06
N GLU A 118 -21.71 6.51 2.91
CA GLU A 118 -22.37 6.94 1.67
C GLU A 118 -21.36 6.97 0.51
N PRO A 119 -21.80 6.72 -0.74
CA PRO A 119 -20.89 6.55 -1.88
C PRO A 119 -20.22 7.87 -2.27
N VAL A 120 -18.88 7.86 -2.35
CA VAL A 120 -18.10 9.04 -2.73
C VAL A 120 -17.91 9.06 -4.25
N VAL A 121 -18.54 10.04 -4.90
CA VAL A 121 -18.46 10.22 -6.36
C VAL A 121 -17.31 11.15 -6.70
N CYS A 122 -16.38 10.67 -7.52
CA CYS A 122 -15.31 11.48 -8.09
C CYS A 122 -15.91 12.61 -8.93
N ARG A 123 -15.55 13.86 -8.62
CA ARG A 123 -15.98 15.05 -9.35
C ARG A 123 -15.23 15.08 -10.68
N GLU A 124 -15.91 14.82 -11.79
CA GLU A 124 -15.31 14.98 -13.12
C GLU A 124 -15.13 16.46 -13.45
N VAL A 125 -14.05 17.07 -12.92
CA VAL A 125 -13.46 18.25 -13.54
C VAL A 125 -12.85 17.79 -14.86
N ALA A 126 -13.30 18.34 -15.98
CA ALA A 126 -12.83 17.97 -17.31
C ALA A 126 -11.41 18.51 -17.58
N VAL A 127 -10.41 17.95 -16.90
CA VAL A 127 -9.00 18.28 -17.08
C VAL A 127 -8.45 17.52 -18.28
N ALA A 128 -8.51 18.16 -19.45
CA ALA A 128 -7.68 17.75 -20.57
C ALA A 128 -6.20 18.04 -20.22
N CYS A 129 -5.37 17.00 -20.07
CA CYS A 129 -3.96 17.14 -19.75
C CYS A 129 -3.23 18.00 -20.82
N PRO A 130 -2.69 19.18 -20.48
CA PRO A 130 -1.90 19.98 -21.42
C PRO A 130 -0.47 19.44 -21.47
N GLY A 131 -0.28 18.29 -22.14
CA GLY A 131 0.97 17.52 -22.03
C GLY A 131 1.23 16.48 -23.12
N GLN A 132 0.62 16.58 -24.30
CA GLN A 132 1.02 15.79 -25.46
C GLN A 132 1.26 16.69 -26.67
N SER A 133 2.53 16.98 -26.95
CA SER A 133 2.93 17.59 -28.21
C SER A 133 2.63 16.63 -29.35
N SER A 134 1.79 17.06 -30.27
CA SER A 134 1.59 16.40 -31.56
C SER A 134 2.91 16.28 -32.31
N ASP A 135 3.20 15.10 -32.86
CA ASP A 135 3.62 15.04 -34.25
C ASP A 135 2.69 14.08 -35.01
N ALA A 136 2.35 14.44 -36.23
CA ALA A 136 1.22 13.86 -36.96
C ALA A 136 1.51 13.71 -38.45
N THR A 137 0.69 12.87 -39.09
CA THR A 137 0.74 12.51 -40.53
C THR A 137 1.83 11.47 -40.87
N VAL A 138 1.61 10.52 -41.78
CA VAL A 138 0.77 10.58 -42.99
C VAL A 138 -0.16 9.39 -43.17
N SER A 139 -1.45 9.68 -43.38
CA SER A 139 -2.47 8.73 -43.84
C SER A 139 -2.27 8.34 -45.32
N ARG A 140 -2.38 7.05 -45.66
CA ARG A 140 -2.81 6.64 -47.03
C ARG A 140 -3.80 5.46 -47.00
N LYS A 141 -4.90 5.63 -47.75
CA LYS A 141 -6.06 4.72 -47.86
C LYS A 141 -6.28 4.38 -49.33
N ARG A 142 -6.43 3.08 -49.64
CA ARG A 142 -7.12 2.42 -50.80
C ARG A 142 -6.74 0.92 -50.73
N LYS A 143 -7.56 -0.12 -50.89
CA LYS A 143 -8.86 -0.44 -51.53
C LYS A 143 -8.65 -1.49 -52.65
N ALA A 144 -8.95 -2.74 -52.30
CA ALA A 144 -9.55 -3.84 -53.09
C ALA A 144 -8.89 -4.43 -54.37
N SER A 145 -8.70 -5.76 -54.32
CA SER A 145 -9.08 -6.79 -55.33
C SER A 145 -9.12 -8.15 -54.59
N ALA A 146 -10.18 -8.98 -54.62
CA ALA A 146 -10.61 -9.90 -55.70
C ALA A 146 -9.53 -10.98 -55.99
N ILE A 147 -9.75 -12.30 -55.93
CA ILE A 147 -10.89 -13.16 -56.35
C ILE A 147 -10.82 -14.50 -55.56
N SER A 148 -11.88 -15.08 -54.97
CA SER A 148 -13.00 -15.90 -55.51
C SER A 148 -12.65 -17.35 -55.93
N SER A 149 -13.22 -18.35 -55.22
CA SER A 149 -14.06 -19.47 -55.77
C SER A 149 -14.41 -20.46 -54.63
N GLU A 150 -15.71 -20.61 -54.28
CA GLU A 150 -16.66 -21.70 -54.67
C GLU A 150 -16.42 -22.98 -53.84
N GLY A 151 -17.38 -23.72 -53.29
CA GLY A 151 -18.85 -23.90 -53.33
C GLY A 151 -19.12 -25.19 -52.51
N ASP A 152 -20.32 -25.72 -52.24
CA ASP A 152 -21.70 -25.39 -52.59
C ASP A 152 -22.62 -25.97 -51.47
N THR A 153 -23.92 -25.71 -51.57
CA THR A 153 -25.00 -26.03 -50.61
C THR A 153 -25.71 -27.37 -50.86
N ALA A 154 -26.43 -27.90 -49.86
CA ALA A 154 -27.65 -28.71 -50.03
C ALA A 154 -28.41 -28.89 -48.69
N GLU A 155 -29.74 -28.80 -48.73
CA GLU A 155 -30.68 -29.07 -47.61
C GLU A 155 -31.46 -30.39 -47.81
N THR A 156 -32.27 -30.78 -46.80
CA THR A 156 -33.43 -31.73 -46.86
C THR A 156 -33.07 -33.23 -47.03
N ASP A 157 -33.76 -34.24 -46.44
CA ASP A 157 -35.15 -34.34 -45.98
C ASP A 157 -35.41 -35.60 -45.10
N SER A 158 -36.51 -35.58 -44.32
CA SER A 158 -37.43 -36.69 -43.95
C SER A 158 -37.06 -37.92 -43.07
N GLU A 159 -38.08 -38.32 -42.28
CA GLU A 159 -38.28 -39.40 -41.28
C GLU A 159 -38.60 -40.81 -41.93
N PRO A 160 -39.07 -41.92 -41.25
CA PRO A 160 -39.73 -42.08 -39.92
C PRO A 160 -39.51 -43.40 -39.08
N ALA A 161 -40.15 -43.44 -37.89
CA ALA A 161 -40.75 -44.61 -37.17
C ALA A 161 -39.82 -45.62 -36.41
N ILE A 162 -40.23 -46.38 -35.35
CA ILE A 162 -41.54 -46.91 -34.87
C ILE A 162 -41.71 -46.82 -33.32
N ARG A 163 -42.98 -46.88 -32.85
CA ARG A 163 -43.51 -46.83 -31.46
C ARG A 163 -43.14 -48.07 -30.59
N VAL A 164 -43.19 -48.01 -29.25
CA VAL A 164 -44.32 -48.36 -28.32
C VAL A 164 -43.75 -48.27 -26.88
N GLY A 165 -44.44 -47.95 -25.77
CA GLY A 165 -45.85 -47.63 -25.48
C GLY A 165 -46.08 -47.30 -23.98
N GLY A 166 -47.33 -47.18 -23.51
CA GLY A 166 -47.71 -46.90 -22.10
C GLY A 166 -48.16 -48.14 -21.29
N PRO A 167 -48.69 -48.00 -20.04
CA PRO A 167 -49.66 -46.96 -19.65
C PRO A 167 -49.38 -46.22 -18.32
N SER A 168 -50.15 -45.14 -18.06
CA SER A 168 -50.15 -44.38 -16.80
C SER A 168 -51.32 -44.75 -15.88
N ILE A 169 -51.16 -44.59 -14.55
CA ILE A 169 -52.26 -44.37 -13.60
C ILE A 169 -51.81 -43.40 -12.47
N ALA A 170 -52.62 -42.36 -12.28
CA ALA A 170 -52.88 -41.52 -11.09
C ALA A 170 -51.75 -40.88 -10.24
N ALA A 171 -51.90 -39.58 -10.02
CA ALA A 171 -51.37 -38.87 -8.84
C ALA A 171 -52.14 -39.26 -7.56
N PRO A 172 -51.61 -38.91 -6.38
CA PRO A 172 -52.21 -37.77 -5.69
C PRO A 172 -51.19 -36.72 -5.21
N GLU A 173 -51.72 -35.56 -4.87
CA GLU A 173 -51.03 -34.41 -4.28
C GLU A 173 -50.56 -34.71 -2.85
N ALA A 174 -49.38 -34.22 -2.45
CA ALA A 174 -49.17 -33.48 -1.20
C ALA A 174 -47.69 -33.13 -0.91
N SER A 175 -47.51 -32.01 -0.22
CA SER A 175 -46.31 -31.60 0.54
C SER A 175 -45.02 -31.26 -0.22
N VAL A 176 -44.98 -29.98 -0.64
CA VAL A 176 -43.77 -29.15 -0.55
C VAL A 176 -43.04 -29.35 0.78
N GLU A 177 -41.73 -29.61 0.74
CA GLU A 177 -40.82 -29.27 1.84
C GLU A 177 -39.87 -28.16 1.38
N ALA A 178 -40.00 -27.00 2.02
CA ALA A 178 -39.27 -25.79 1.65
C ALA A 178 -37.85 -25.82 2.21
N THR A 179 -36.84 -25.94 1.34
CA THR A 179 -35.45 -25.64 1.71
C THR A 179 -35.35 -24.14 2.01
N SER A 180 -35.05 -23.80 3.26
CA SER A 180 -35.15 -22.44 3.81
C SER A 180 -34.31 -21.40 3.06
N THR A 181 -34.96 -20.66 2.14
CA THR A 181 -34.38 -19.50 1.47
C THR A 181 -34.43 -18.28 2.40
N LYS A 182 -33.34 -18.05 3.14
CA LYS A 182 -33.15 -16.77 3.84
C LYS A 182 -33.24 -15.63 2.81
N LEU A 183 -34.26 -14.78 2.92
CA LEU A 183 -34.43 -13.59 2.09
C LEU A 183 -33.20 -12.69 2.21
N CYS A 184 -32.74 -12.14 1.08
CA CYS A 184 -31.61 -11.23 1.08
C CYS A 184 -31.94 -9.96 1.86
N LYS A 185 -31.04 -9.52 2.73
CA LYS A 185 -31.19 -8.30 3.55
C LYS A 185 -30.87 -7.01 2.79
N LEU A 186 -30.24 -7.11 1.61
CA LEU A 186 -29.79 -5.94 0.85
C LEU A 186 -30.95 -5.22 0.17
N PRO A 187 -30.94 -3.87 0.15
CA PRO A 187 -31.88 -3.10 -0.65
C PRO A 187 -31.60 -3.36 -2.13
N GLN A 188 -32.50 -4.09 -2.80
CA GLN A 188 -32.38 -4.32 -4.23
C GLN A 188 -32.41 -2.97 -4.98
N ASN A 189 -31.45 -2.78 -5.88
CA ASN A 189 -31.37 -1.66 -6.82
C ASN A 189 -31.10 -0.26 -6.23
N LYS A 190 -30.58 -0.14 -4.99
CA LYS A 190 -30.01 1.14 -4.51
C LYS A 190 -28.81 1.52 -5.40
N HIS A 191 -28.67 2.80 -5.76
CA HIS A 191 -27.54 3.38 -6.50
C HIS A 191 -27.23 2.82 -7.91
N LEU A 192 -28.21 2.27 -8.64
CA LEU A 192 -27.99 1.85 -10.05
C LEU A 192 -27.54 3.01 -10.96
N ASP A 193 -27.96 4.23 -10.66
CA ASP A 193 -27.59 5.48 -11.34
C ASP A 193 -26.10 5.87 -11.16
N LEU A 194 -25.44 5.30 -10.15
CA LEU A 194 -24.03 5.51 -9.88
C LEU A 194 -23.11 4.51 -10.61
N ALA A 195 -23.65 3.42 -11.17
CA ALA A 195 -22.85 2.38 -11.82
C ALA A 195 -22.02 2.86 -13.03
N ASN A 196 -22.43 3.97 -13.67
CA ASN A 196 -21.74 4.60 -14.79
C ASN A 196 -20.81 5.76 -14.38
N LYS A 197 -20.66 6.03 -13.08
CA LYS A 197 -19.79 7.10 -12.54
C LYS A 197 -18.58 6.48 -11.85
N LYS A 198 -17.49 7.24 -11.76
CA LYS A 198 -16.36 6.89 -10.88
C LYS A 198 -16.79 7.06 -9.41
N VAL A 199 -17.08 5.95 -8.73
CA VAL A 199 -17.55 5.94 -7.33
C VAL A 199 -16.66 5.06 -6.50
N SER A 200 -16.15 5.60 -5.40
CA SER A 200 -15.38 4.87 -4.40
C SER A 200 -16.21 4.61 -3.15
N LEU A 201 -15.90 3.54 -2.42
CA LEU A 201 -16.56 3.19 -1.16
C LEU A 201 -15.57 3.23 0.01
N PHE A 202 -16.08 3.62 1.17
CA PHE A 202 -15.36 3.69 2.43
C PHE A 202 -16.10 2.83 3.46
N LEU A 203 -15.35 2.05 4.23
CA LEU A 203 -15.87 1.00 5.11
C LEU A 203 -15.26 1.15 6.50
N ARG A 204 -16.06 0.85 7.53
CA ARG A 204 -15.68 0.86 8.95
C ARG A 204 -15.09 -0.48 9.37
N SER A 205 -14.47 -0.57 10.55
CA SER A 205 -14.00 -1.82 11.18
C SER A 205 -15.03 -2.95 11.11
N ASP A 206 -16.29 -2.61 11.41
CA ASP A 206 -17.42 -3.53 11.55
C ASP A 206 -18.09 -3.93 10.21
N PHE A 207 -17.53 -3.58 9.05
CA PHE A 207 -18.18 -3.84 7.75
C PHE A 207 -18.44 -5.34 7.50
N ARG A 208 -17.54 -6.21 7.97
CA ARG A 208 -17.61 -7.67 7.76
C ARG A 208 -18.85 -8.30 8.42
N ASP A 209 -19.26 -7.81 9.59
CA ASP A 209 -20.45 -8.27 10.31
C ASP A 209 -21.77 -7.92 9.59
N HIS A 210 -21.72 -6.88 8.75
CA HIS A 210 -22.87 -6.36 8.01
C HIS A 210 -23.02 -6.99 6.62
N LEU A 211 -22.09 -7.85 6.19
CA LEU A 211 -22.14 -8.54 4.91
C LEU A 211 -23.30 -9.56 4.83
N CYS A 212 -24.06 -9.51 3.73
CA CYS A 212 -25.17 -10.44 3.52
C CYS A 212 -24.67 -11.86 3.17
N GLN A 213 -24.95 -12.82 4.05
CA GLN A 213 -24.57 -14.24 3.91
C GLN A 213 -25.64 -15.10 3.19
N CYS A 214 -26.48 -14.52 2.33
CA CYS A 214 -27.40 -15.31 1.49
C CYS A 214 -26.64 -15.97 0.32
N VAL A 215 -27.16 -17.06 -0.25
CA VAL A 215 -26.45 -17.88 -1.25
C VAL A 215 -25.89 -17.05 -2.42
N SER A 216 -26.69 -16.15 -2.99
CA SER A 216 -26.30 -15.33 -4.14
C SER A 216 -25.34 -14.17 -3.82
N CYS A 217 -25.24 -13.76 -2.56
CA CYS A 217 -24.22 -12.81 -2.11
C CYS A 217 -22.92 -13.53 -1.75
N LEU A 218 -23.02 -14.68 -1.08
CA LEU A 218 -21.88 -15.53 -0.72
C LEU A 218 -21.11 -16.02 -1.95
N GLU A 219 -21.80 -16.32 -3.07
CA GLU A 219 -21.16 -16.66 -4.34
C GLU A 219 -20.25 -15.55 -4.89
N LYS A 220 -20.63 -14.27 -4.70
CA LYS A 220 -19.80 -13.12 -5.11
C LYS A 220 -18.66 -12.89 -4.12
N LEU A 221 -18.98 -12.90 -2.82
CA LEU A 221 -18.01 -12.72 -1.75
C LEU A 221 -16.89 -13.78 -1.75
N LYS A 222 -17.18 -15.03 -2.18
CA LYS A 222 -16.17 -16.10 -2.30
C LYS A 222 -15.01 -15.77 -3.24
N ASN A 223 -15.20 -14.89 -4.22
CA ASN A 223 -14.13 -14.45 -5.11
C ASN A 223 -13.19 -13.45 -4.40
N HIS A 224 -13.64 -12.81 -3.33
CA HIS A 224 -12.99 -11.67 -2.67
C HIS A 224 -12.72 -11.98 -1.21
N LYS A 225 -11.68 -12.78 -0.94
CA LYS A 225 -11.36 -13.27 0.41
C LYS A 225 -11.19 -12.15 1.45
N CYS A 226 -10.55 -11.04 1.08
CA CYS A 226 -10.32 -9.87 1.93
C CYS A 226 -11.60 -9.21 2.48
N LEU A 227 -12.76 -9.43 1.83
CA LEU A 227 -14.06 -8.99 2.34
C LEU A 227 -14.64 -9.94 3.40
N LEU A 228 -14.28 -11.22 3.39
CA LEU A 228 -14.78 -12.22 4.33
C LEU A 228 -13.88 -12.36 5.56
N GLU A 229 -12.57 -12.36 5.35
CA GLU A 229 -11.55 -12.58 6.36
C GLU A 229 -10.58 -11.39 6.32
N GLU A 230 -10.10 -10.98 7.49
CA GLU A 230 -9.02 -10.01 7.60
C GLU A 230 -7.68 -10.72 7.36
N GLU A 231 -6.77 -10.09 6.61
CA GLU A 231 -5.47 -10.70 6.35
C GLU A 231 -4.60 -10.65 7.62
N ALA A 232 -3.96 -11.78 7.94
CA ALA A 232 -3.07 -11.84 9.07
C ALA A 232 -1.80 -11.03 8.77
N THR A 233 -1.50 -10.02 9.59
CA THR A 233 -0.23 -9.28 9.54
C THR A 233 0.93 -10.25 9.49
N HIS A 234 1.70 -10.20 8.39
CA HIS A 234 2.87 -11.07 8.24
C HIS A 234 3.98 -10.61 9.20
N GLU A 235 4.07 -11.26 10.35
CA GLU A 235 5.26 -11.17 11.20
C GLU A 235 6.37 -12.05 10.61
N PRO A 236 7.52 -11.47 10.22
CA PRO A 236 8.66 -12.26 9.77
C PRO A 236 9.07 -13.26 10.86
N PRO A 237 9.41 -14.51 10.51
CA PRO A 237 9.95 -15.46 11.47
C PRO A 237 11.15 -14.86 12.21
N LEU A 238 11.19 -15.02 13.53
CA LEU A 238 12.38 -14.67 14.30
C LEU A 238 13.52 -15.60 13.85
N ASP A 239 14.55 -15.02 13.22
CA ASP A 239 15.71 -15.78 12.74
C ASP A 239 16.34 -16.60 13.88
N SER A 240 16.26 -17.93 13.79
CA SER A 240 16.90 -18.84 14.76
C SER A 240 18.39 -18.58 14.90
N ASP A 241 19.02 -18.21 13.79
CA ASP A 241 20.47 -18.09 13.65
C ASP A 241 21.01 -16.76 14.22
N ALA A 242 20.11 -15.80 14.52
CA ALA A 242 20.42 -14.59 15.27
C ALA A 242 20.71 -14.89 16.76
N GLY A 243 20.28 -16.06 17.27
CA GLY A 243 20.54 -16.49 18.64
C GLY A 243 21.88 -17.22 18.85
N GLU A 244 22.34 -18.02 17.87
CA GLU A 244 23.46 -18.97 18.11
C GLU A 244 24.79 -18.64 17.41
N SER A 245 24.82 -17.82 16.34
CA SER A 245 26.06 -17.65 15.55
C SER A 245 26.85 -16.36 15.84
N THR A 246 26.17 -15.26 16.16
CA THR A 246 26.77 -13.99 16.58
C THR A 246 25.79 -13.32 17.54
N GLY A 247 26.24 -12.86 18.71
CA GLY A 247 25.35 -12.41 19.80
C GLY A 247 24.58 -11.12 19.52
N HIS A 248 23.61 -11.17 18.60
CA HIS A 248 22.69 -10.09 18.26
C HIS A 248 21.48 -10.08 19.20
N ASN A 249 21.79 -9.92 20.50
CA ASN A 249 21.03 -8.97 21.31
C ASN A 249 20.80 -7.70 20.46
N SER A 250 19.59 -7.13 20.45
CA SER A 250 19.29 -5.96 19.61
C SER A 250 20.32 -4.84 19.86
N LEU A 251 20.59 -3.94 18.91
CA LEU A 251 21.60 -2.89 19.12
C LEU A 251 21.37 -2.09 20.43
N LEU A 252 20.08 -1.93 20.79
CA LEU A 252 19.65 -1.38 22.06
C LEU A 252 20.03 -2.27 23.25
N ASP A 253 19.63 -3.55 23.26
CA ASP A 253 19.91 -4.49 24.36
C ASP A 253 21.41 -4.81 24.50
N ALA A 254 22.16 -4.91 23.39
CA ALA A 254 23.62 -4.97 23.40
C ALA A 254 24.24 -3.69 24.00
N GLY A 255 23.66 -2.53 23.72
CA GLY A 255 24.02 -1.24 24.31
C GLY A 255 23.71 -1.19 25.81
N GLU A 256 22.53 -1.61 26.24
CA GLU A 256 22.11 -1.65 27.65
C GLU A 256 22.95 -2.65 28.46
N LYS A 257 23.26 -3.82 27.88
CA LYS A 257 24.17 -4.81 28.46
C LYS A 257 25.60 -4.30 28.57
N ALA A 258 26.09 -3.58 27.55
CA ALA A 258 27.40 -2.93 27.61
C ALA A 258 27.43 -1.84 28.70
N LEU A 259 26.43 -0.95 28.74
CA LEU A 259 26.34 0.14 29.71
C LEU A 259 26.18 -0.37 31.16
N SER A 260 25.36 -1.41 31.37
CA SER A 260 25.20 -2.03 32.70
C SER A 260 26.41 -2.85 33.16
N SER A 261 27.30 -3.27 32.23
CA SER A 261 28.58 -3.91 32.56
C SER A 261 29.69 -2.91 32.96
N ILE A 262 29.51 -1.62 32.70
CA ILE A 262 30.48 -0.58 33.07
C ILE A 262 30.31 -0.25 34.56
N ASP A 263 31.41 -0.30 35.31
CA ASP A 263 31.43 0.14 36.71
C ASP A 263 30.91 1.57 36.86
N ARG A 264 30.08 1.80 37.89
CA ARG A 264 29.37 3.07 38.11
C ARG A 264 30.31 4.28 38.18
N ILE A 265 31.52 4.11 38.74
CA ILE A 265 32.49 5.20 38.84
C ILE A 265 33.03 5.54 37.44
N ARG A 266 33.42 4.53 36.67
CA ARG A 266 33.86 4.70 35.27
C ARG A 266 32.77 5.26 34.36
N ALA A 267 31.50 4.93 34.60
CA ALA A 267 30.38 5.52 33.87
C ALA A 267 30.24 7.03 34.17
N ILE A 268 30.37 7.44 35.44
CA ILE A 268 30.34 8.85 35.86
C ILE A 268 31.54 9.61 35.26
N GLU A 269 32.75 9.06 35.38
CA GLU A 269 33.97 9.62 34.78
C GLU A 269 33.84 9.75 33.25
N GLY A 270 33.27 8.74 32.59
CA GLY A 270 33.00 8.73 31.15
C GLY A 270 32.01 9.82 30.73
N VAL A 271 30.92 10.02 31.47
CA VAL A 271 29.96 11.12 31.24
C VAL A 271 30.60 12.48 31.46
N MET A 272 31.43 12.64 32.49
CA MET A 272 32.18 13.88 32.72
C MET A 272 33.18 14.17 31.59
N ALA A 273 33.97 13.18 31.19
CA ALA A 273 34.92 13.30 30.08
C ALA A 273 34.23 13.58 28.74
N TYR A 274 33.08 12.94 28.48
CA TYR A 274 32.25 13.20 27.30
C TYR A 274 31.72 14.64 27.27
N ASN A 275 31.18 15.14 28.38
CA ASN A 275 30.71 16.52 28.46
C ASN A 275 31.86 17.52 28.27
N MET A 276 33.02 17.29 28.90
CA MET A 276 34.21 18.12 28.69
C MET A 276 34.71 18.10 27.24
N LEU A 277 34.64 16.97 26.55
CA LEU A 277 34.98 16.87 25.13
C LEU A 277 33.94 17.60 24.27
N LYS A 278 32.65 17.40 24.53
CA LYS A 278 31.53 18.04 23.85
C LYS A 278 31.63 19.57 23.92
N ASP A 279 31.91 20.12 25.09
CA ASP A 279 32.02 21.57 25.28
C ASP A 279 33.24 22.14 24.53
N LYS A 280 34.39 21.48 24.59
CA LYS A 280 35.60 21.89 23.84
C LYS A 280 35.45 21.76 22.32
N VAL A 281 34.74 20.73 21.85
CA VAL A 281 34.43 20.56 20.41
C VAL A 281 33.42 21.60 19.97
N LYS A 282 32.43 21.93 20.80
CA LYS A 282 31.46 23.01 20.53
C LYS A 282 32.15 24.37 20.45
N GLU A 283 33.07 24.68 21.37
CA GLU A 283 33.90 25.89 21.34
C GLU A 283 34.75 25.96 20.07
N PHE A 284 35.38 24.85 19.66
CA PHE A 284 36.14 24.76 18.42
C PHE A 284 35.30 24.97 17.15
N LEU A 285 34.07 24.44 17.12
CA LEU A 285 33.15 24.57 15.96
C LEU A 285 32.38 25.89 15.92
N GLN A 286 32.26 26.60 17.04
CA GLN A 286 31.54 27.86 17.16
C GLN A 286 31.99 28.98 16.19
N PRO A 287 33.30 29.25 15.96
CA PRO A 287 33.72 30.26 14.97
C PRO A 287 33.35 29.85 13.54
N PHE A 288 33.50 28.58 13.16
CA PHE A 288 33.13 28.10 11.82
C PHE A 288 31.64 28.30 11.52
N ALA A 289 30.78 28.07 12.52
CA ALA A 289 29.34 28.33 12.42
C ALA A 289 29.01 29.82 12.28
N GLN A 290 29.74 30.71 12.95
CA GLN A 290 29.57 32.17 12.86
C GLN A 290 30.08 32.74 11.52
N GLU A 291 31.22 32.25 11.04
CA GLU A 291 31.86 32.65 9.78
C GLU A 291 31.23 31.98 8.54
N LYS A 292 30.25 31.07 8.72
CA LYS A 292 29.65 30.21 7.67
C LYS A 292 30.70 29.45 6.86
N ARG A 293 31.79 29.02 7.52
CA ARG A 293 32.90 28.31 6.90
C ARG A 293 32.72 26.80 7.04
N VAL A 294 32.92 26.07 5.94
CA VAL A 294 32.94 24.60 5.97
C VAL A 294 34.21 24.12 6.69
N VAL A 295 34.05 23.18 7.62
CA VAL A 295 35.15 22.55 8.36
C VAL A 295 35.80 21.46 7.50
N CYS A 296 37.12 21.52 7.30
CA CYS A 296 37.86 20.53 6.51
C CYS A 296 38.40 19.38 7.38
N GLN A 297 38.81 18.29 6.73
CA GLN A 297 39.37 17.12 7.41
C GLN A 297 40.67 17.45 8.16
N GLU A 298 41.45 18.39 7.62
CA GLU A 298 42.72 18.86 8.14
C GLU A 298 42.56 19.63 9.45
N ASP A 299 41.52 20.47 9.56
CA ASP A 299 41.21 21.26 10.75
C ASP A 299 40.91 20.33 11.94
N VAL A 300 40.11 19.28 11.70
CA VAL A 300 39.75 18.27 12.71
C VAL A 300 40.97 17.43 13.12
N LYS A 301 41.81 17.02 12.18
CA LYS A 301 43.05 16.27 12.49
C LYS A 301 43.99 17.09 13.37
N GLN A 302 44.26 18.35 13.00
CA GLN A 302 45.14 19.25 13.77
C GLN A 302 44.61 19.48 15.20
N TYR A 303 43.30 19.66 15.35
CA TYR A 303 42.66 19.81 16.67
C TYR A 303 42.89 18.59 17.57
N PHE A 304 42.65 17.38 17.06
CA PHE A 304 42.87 16.15 17.84
C PHE A 304 44.35 15.81 18.05
N GLU A 305 45.26 16.23 17.17
CA GLU A 305 46.71 16.11 17.36
C GLU A 305 47.20 17.06 18.46
N ALA A 306 46.72 18.30 18.49
CA ALA A 306 47.02 19.25 19.57
C ALA A 306 46.54 18.74 20.95
N LEU A 307 45.34 18.16 21.02
CA LEU A 307 44.80 17.52 22.23
C LEU A 307 45.65 16.33 22.71
N LYS A 308 46.17 15.50 21.79
CA LYS A 308 47.08 14.39 22.10
C LYS A 308 48.48 14.85 22.51
N GLY A 309 48.95 15.99 22.00
CA GLY A 309 50.24 16.57 22.37
C GLY A 309 50.32 17.11 23.79
N GLY A 310 49.20 17.58 24.36
CA GLY A 310 49.14 18.20 25.68
C GLY A 310 49.12 17.24 26.89
N SER A 311 48.91 15.94 26.67
CA SER A 311 48.61 14.97 27.74
C SER A 311 49.86 14.22 28.27
N LYS A 312 50.87 14.97 28.74
CA LYS A 312 52.10 14.43 29.35
C LYS A 312 52.60 15.15 30.63
N THR A 313 51.70 15.73 31.44
CA THR A 313 52.07 16.24 32.79
C THR A 313 50.89 16.31 33.75
N THR A 314 50.61 15.21 34.46
CA THR A 314 49.89 15.22 35.75
C THR A 314 50.53 14.22 36.72
N HIS A 315 51.44 14.73 37.55
CA HIS A 315 52.05 13.99 38.65
C HIS A 315 51.03 13.92 39.80
N TYR A 316 50.60 12.71 40.19
CA TYR A 316 49.87 12.53 41.45
C TYR A 316 50.83 12.74 42.62
N PRO A 317 50.47 13.49 43.68
CA PRO A 317 51.22 13.44 44.93
C PRO A 317 50.97 12.08 45.62
N GLU A 318 52.05 11.42 46.06
CA GLU A 318 51.96 10.29 46.99
C GLU A 318 51.71 10.82 48.40
N ASP A 319 50.49 10.66 48.94
CA ASP A 319 50.26 10.84 50.36
C ASP A 319 50.87 9.66 51.14
N LYS A 320 51.86 9.95 51.98
CA LYS A 320 52.48 8.99 52.90
C LYS A 320 51.94 9.17 54.32
N ASN A 321 51.33 8.10 54.83
CA ASN A 321 51.00 7.80 56.24
C ASN A 321 49.97 8.71 56.93
#